data_AF-A0A3P8UXW6-F1
#
_entry.id   AF-A0A3P8UXW6-F1
#
_cell.length_a   1.000
_cell.length_b   1.000
_cell.length_c   1.000
_cell.angle_alpha   90.00
_cell.angle_beta   90.00
_cell.angle_gamma   90.00
#
_symmetry.space_group_name_H-M   'P 1'
#
loop_
_entity.id
_entity.type
_entity.pdbx_description
1 polymer ?
#
loop_
_entity_poly.entity_id
_entity_poly.type
_entity_poly.pdbx_seq_one_letter_code
_entity_poly.pdbx_strand_id
1 'polypeptide(L)'
;MTVANAKSGSAMQQVLDNLKELPTGTKDIDLIFLRGIMESPVVRSLAKAHERLEEVTLKAVQDDNVQLVTEILDSLNDRTENDAAAAELAKILQEPHFKSLIEAHDQVAAKCYEMPQHSLDSNTLVTSSPLPIDAIRMIGIQKKAGEPLGVTFRVERGEMVIARILHGSSIDRQGMLHTGDIIREVNGHEVGSNPHELQELLRDCSGSITLKVVPSYRETPAPPQVYLKPHFNYNPNSDNLIPCKEAGLAFSKGEILHVVNKEDTNWWQACKVNGGATGLIPSQYLEEKRKAFVRKDWDTQGSGMLCGTRNSKKKKKKLMYLTAKNAEFDRYELQIYEEVAKMPPFQRKTLILIGAQGVGRRSLKNRLTVLEPLKFGTTVPFTSRRPREEENNGQNYCFVTREEMEKDIKKGRYLEHGEYDGNLYGTKIDSIHEVVSMGRTCILDVNPQALKVLKTAEFMPFVVFIAAPELDTLRAMHKAVVDAGLTTKLLTENDLKKTVDESARIRRAYSHYFDLTIVNDNLDKAFDKLQQAVEVLFTEPQWVPVSWVY
;
A
#
# COMPACT_ATOMS: atom_id res chain seq x y z
N MET A 1 6.08 -28.72 43.27
CA MET A 1 4.64 -29.06 43.28
C MET A 1 4.15 -29.13 41.86
N THR A 2 3.83 -30.35 41.45
CA THR A 2 3.27 -30.77 40.17
C THR A 2 1.75 -30.69 40.23
N VAL A 3 1.13 -29.60 39.75
CA VAL A 3 -0.31 -29.59 39.45
C VAL A 3 -0.58 -28.55 38.36
N ALA A 4 -1.01 -29.04 37.19
CA ALA A 4 -1.79 -28.35 36.13
C ALA A 4 -1.39 -28.88 34.74
N ASN A 5 -1.62 -30.17 34.48
CA ASN A 5 -1.54 -30.70 33.12
C ASN A 5 -2.63 -31.73 32.81
N ALA A 6 -3.78 -31.63 33.50
CA ALA A 6 -4.83 -32.65 33.45
C ALA A 6 -6.18 -32.17 32.89
N LYS A 7 -6.28 -30.95 32.34
CA LYS A 7 -7.52 -30.45 31.70
C LYS A 7 -7.42 -30.19 30.19
N SER A 8 -6.22 -30.27 29.60
CA SER A 8 -5.90 -29.82 28.23
C SER A 8 -6.31 -30.79 27.10
N GLY A 9 -7.48 -31.41 27.23
CA GLY A 9 -8.03 -32.32 26.24
C GLY A 9 -9.52 -32.62 26.40
N SER A 10 -10.19 -32.02 27.40
CA SER A 10 -11.53 -32.44 27.83
C SER A 10 -12.62 -32.21 26.79
N ALA A 11 -12.65 -31.06 26.11
CA ALA A 11 -13.78 -30.72 25.24
C ALA A 11 -13.78 -31.52 23.92
N MET A 12 -12.64 -31.59 23.22
CA MET A 12 -12.54 -32.42 22.01
C MET A 12 -12.63 -33.92 22.30
N GLN A 13 -12.11 -34.37 23.46
CA GLN A 13 -12.24 -35.75 23.88
C GLN A 13 -13.70 -36.07 24.25
N GLN A 14 -14.42 -35.17 24.93
CA GLN A 14 -15.86 -35.30 25.17
C GLN A 14 -16.67 -35.38 23.88
N VAL A 15 -16.36 -34.56 22.86
CA VAL A 15 -17.04 -34.65 21.56
C VAL A 15 -16.76 -35.98 20.86
N LEU A 16 -15.51 -36.48 20.92
CA LEU A 16 -15.13 -37.79 20.37
C LEU A 16 -15.75 -38.97 21.11
N ASP A 17 -15.96 -38.84 22.41
CA ASP A 17 -16.59 -39.86 23.25
C ASP A 17 -18.11 -39.86 23.08
N ASN A 18 -18.74 -38.67 22.97
CA ASN A 18 -20.16 -38.54 22.59
C ASN A 18 -20.44 -39.07 21.18
N LEU A 19 -19.48 -38.96 20.26
CA LEU A 19 -19.56 -39.55 18.91
C LEU A 19 -19.61 -41.09 18.91
N LYS A 20 -19.22 -41.76 20.01
CA LYS A 20 -19.32 -43.22 20.15
C LYS A 20 -20.69 -43.69 20.64
N GLU A 21 -21.49 -42.80 21.24
CA GLU A 21 -22.74 -43.14 21.92
C GLU A 21 -24.01 -42.79 21.11
N LEU A 22 -23.88 -42.33 19.86
CA LEU A 22 -25.04 -42.00 19.02
C LEU A 22 -25.78 -43.26 18.52
N PRO A 23 -27.13 -43.25 18.52
CA PRO A 23 -27.93 -44.40 18.08
C PRO A 23 -27.83 -44.65 16.55
N THR A 24 -28.07 -45.91 16.18
CA THR A 24 -27.94 -46.56 14.86
C THR A 24 -28.92 -46.05 13.78
N GLY A 25 -29.01 -44.74 13.59
CA GLY A 25 -29.77 -44.09 12.52
C GLY A 25 -28.98 -43.04 11.71
N THR A 26 -27.71 -42.81 12.05
CA THR A 26 -26.83 -41.86 11.36
C THR A 26 -26.04 -42.61 10.30
N LYS A 27 -25.91 -42.07 9.07
CA LYS A 27 -25.14 -42.72 8.00
C LYS A 27 -23.70 -42.94 8.48
N ASP A 28 -23.27 -44.19 8.61
CA ASP A 28 -21.95 -44.57 9.16
C ASP A 28 -20.78 -43.82 8.51
N ILE A 29 -20.93 -43.47 7.23
CA ILE A 29 -19.94 -42.73 6.46
C ILE A 29 -19.71 -41.31 7.02
N ASP A 30 -20.77 -40.62 7.44
CA ASP A 30 -20.69 -39.25 7.96
C ASP A 30 -20.05 -39.24 9.36
N LEU A 31 -20.31 -40.27 10.17
CA LEU A 31 -19.68 -40.44 11.49
C LEU A 31 -18.19 -40.78 11.37
N ILE A 32 -17.80 -41.63 10.42
CA ILE A 32 -16.39 -41.94 10.12
C ILE A 32 -15.67 -40.68 9.62
N PHE A 33 -16.32 -39.88 8.76
CA PHE A 33 -15.76 -38.63 8.26
C PHE A 33 -15.56 -37.60 9.37
N LEU A 34 -16.57 -37.37 10.22
CA LEU A 34 -16.47 -36.46 11.36
C LEU A 34 -15.38 -36.90 12.35
N ARG A 35 -15.30 -38.21 12.64
CA ARG A 35 -14.22 -38.78 13.45
C ARG A 35 -12.85 -38.51 12.81
N GLY A 36 -12.72 -38.71 11.51
CA GLY A 36 -11.48 -38.44 10.76
C GLY A 36 -11.05 -36.97 10.81
N ILE A 37 -12.00 -36.03 10.77
CA ILE A 37 -11.71 -34.59 10.94
C ILE A 37 -11.25 -34.30 12.37
N MET A 38 -11.96 -34.81 13.38
CA MET A 38 -11.64 -34.55 14.80
C MET A 38 -10.33 -35.21 15.25
N GLU A 39 -9.98 -36.34 14.64
CA GLU A 39 -8.71 -37.04 14.87
C GLU A 39 -7.54 -36.47 14.04
N SER A 40 -7.81 -35.54 13.11
CA SER A 40 -6.80 -34.92 12.27
C SER A 40 -5.74 -34.20 13.11
N PRO A 41 -4.43 -34.44 12.85
CA PRO A 41 -3.34 -33.74 13.51
C PRO A 41 -3.42 -32.22 13.36
N VAL A 42 -3.98 -31.76 12.24
CA VAL A 42 -4.16 -30.33 11.93
C VAL A 42 -5.22 -29.72 12.85
N VAL A 43 -6.40 -30.35 12.94
CA VAL A 43 -7.51 -29.90 13.79
C VAL A 43 -7.11 -29.92 15.27
N ARG A 44 -6.44 -30.99 15.73
CA ARG A 44 -5.88 -31.03 17.10
C ARG A 44 -4.85 -29.95 17.37
N SER A 45 -4.01 -29.64 16.39
CA SER A 45 -3.02 -28.56 16.52
C SER A 45 -3.69 -27.19 16.54
N LEU A 46 -4.77 -27.01 15.77
CA LEU A 46 -5.56 -25.78 15.73
C LEU A 46 -6.31 -25.55 17.05
N ALA A 47 -6.97 -26.59 17.57
CA ALA A 47 -7.65 -26.53 18.86
C ALA A 47 -6.68 -26.19 20.00
N LYS A 48 -5.50 -26.85 20.04
CA LYS A 48 -4.43 -26.52 21.00
C LYS A 48 -3.86 -25.11 20.82
N ALA A 49 -3.87 -24.57 19.60
CA ALA A 49 -3.44 -23.21 19.34
C ALA A 49 -4.49 -22.19 19.78
N HIS A 50 -5.77 -22.48 19.57
CA HIS A 50 -6.90 -21.65 20.01
C HIS A 50 -6.96 -21.57 21.55
N GLU A 51 -6.90 -22.71 22.25
CA GLU A 51 -6.87 -22.76 23.72
C GLU A 51 -5.64 -22.02 24.30
N ARG A 52 -4.49 -22.05 23.61
CA ARG A 52 -3.29 -21.29 24.00
C ARG A 52 -3.39 -19.79 23.74
N LEU A 53 -4.25 -19.38 22.81
CA LEU A 53 -4.52 -17.96 22.54
C LEU A 53 -5.55 -17.41 23.53
N GLU A 54 -6.47 -18.24 24.03
CA GLU A 54 -7.38 -17.88 25.12
C GLU A 54 -6.65 -17.65 26.46
N GLU A 55 -5.51 -18.29 26.71
CA GLU A 55 -4.72 -18.09 27.95
C GLU A 55 -4.09 -16.69 28.09
N VAL A 56 -4.02 -15.89 27.01
CA VAL A 56 -3.45 -14.53 27.06
C VAL A 56 -4.55 -13.50 26.82
N THR A 57 -5.50 -13.42 27.74
CA THR A 57 -6.38 -12.25 27.81
C THR A 57 -5.58 -11.07 28.36
N LEU A 58 -5.09 -10.21 27.48
CA LEU A 58 -4.62 -8.88 27.88
C LEU A 58 -5.82 -8.13 28.47
N LYS A 59 -5.72 -7.71 29.73
CA LYS A 59 -6.71 -6.86 30.38
C LYS A 59 -6.16 -5.44 30.40
N ALA A 60 -7.02 -4.46 30.17
CA ALA A 60 -6.66 -3.06 30.40
C ALA A 60 -6.19 -2.89 31.85
N VAL A 61 -5.22 -2.00 32.04
CA VAL A 61 -4.66 -1.74 33.37
C VAL A 61 -5.68 -1.02 34.25
N GLN A 62 -6.50 -0.16 33.65
CA GLN A 62 -7.57 0.62 34.27
C GLN A 62 -8.58 1.05 33.19
N ASP A 63 -9.80 1.41 33.59
CA ASP A 63 -10.84 1.99 32.74
C ASP A 63 -11.04 3.48 33.12
N ASP A 64 -11.71 4.26 32.26
CA ASP A 64 -12.09 5.67 32.51
C ASP A 64 -10.91 6.65 32.71
N ASN A 65 -9.81 6.45 31.98
CA ASN A 65 -8.67 7.37 31.99
C ASN A 65 -9.00 8.77 31.45
N VAL A 66 -10.00 8.91 30.58
CA VAL A 66 -10.48 10.24 30.11
C VAL A 66 -10.98 11.07 31.29
N GLN A 67 -11.72 10.45 32.22
CA GLN A 67 -12.23 11.12 33.41
C GLN A 67 -11.07 11.48 34.35
N LEU A 68 -10.11 10.58 34.53
CA LEU A 68 -8.91 10.83 35.33
C LEU A 68 -8.09 12.02 34.80
N VAL A 69 -7.89 12.10 33.48
CA VAL A 69 -7.18 13.24 32.86
C VAL A 69 -7.95 14.54 33.09
N THR A 70 -9.28 14.51 33.05
CA THR A 70 -10.12 15.67 33.33
C THR A 70 -9.96 16.13 34.79
N GLU A 71 -10.00 15.20 35.75
CA GLU A 71 -9.79 15.50 37.17
C GLU A 71 -8.38 16.06 37.46
N ILE A 72 -7.36 15.53 36.76
CA ILE A 72 -5.99 16.06 36.84
C ILE A 72 -5.93 17.48 36.28
N LEU A 73 -6.56 17.74 35.13
CA LEU A 73 -6.59 19.09 34.53
C LEU A 73 -7.30 20.10 35.43
N ASP A 74 -8.42 19.72 36.05
CA ASP A 74 -9.13 20.55 37.02
C ASP A 74 -8.25 20.85 38.24
N SER A 75 -7.54 19.84 38.74
CA SER A 75 -6.61 19.99 39.88
C SER A 75 -5.36 20.82 39.56
N LEU A 76 -4.94 20.83 38.29
CA LEU A 76 -3.79 21.60 37.82
C LEU A 76 -4.15 23.05 37.53
N ASN A 77 -5.42 23.35 37.25
CA ASN A 77 -5.87 24.68 36.81
C ASN A 77 -5.45 25.78 37.79
N ASP A 78 -5.58 25.53 39.10
CA ASP A 78 -5.19 26.45 40.19
C ASP A 78 -3.66 26.65 40.34
N ARG A 79 -2.84 25.82 39.68
CA ARG A 79 -1.37 25.79 39.82
C ARG A 79 -0.62 26.19 38.56
N THR A 80 -1.30 26.28 37.42
CA THR A 80 -0.69 26.60 36.12
C THR A 80 -0.05 28.00 36.05
N GLU A 81 -0.52 28.96 36.86
CA GLU A 81 0.05 30.31 36.87
C GLU A 81 1.38 30.41 37.64
N ASN A 82 1.63 29.49 38.58
CA ASN A 82 2.76 29.58 39.52
C ASN A 82 3.83 28.49 39.31
N ASP A 83 3.54 27.46 38.50
CA ASP A 83 4.45 26.34 38.24
C ASP A 83 4.54 26.03 36.74
N ALA A 84 5.72 26.25 36.17
CA ALA A 84 6.00 25.99 34.75
C ALA A 84 5.84 24.51 34.38
N ALA A 85 6.14 23.58 35.29
CA ALA A 85 5.97 22.16 35.04
C ALA A 85 4.48 21.76 35.06
N ALA A 86 3.68 22.40 35.93
CA ALA A 86 2.22 22.22 35.93
C ALA A 86 1.58 22.75 34.64
N ALA A 87 2.05 23.90 34.14
CA ALA A 87 1.61 24.46 32.87
C ALA A 87 2.00 23.58 31.67
N GLU A 88 3.22 23.03 31.66
CA GLU A 88 3.68 22.09 30.63
C GLU A 88 2.85 20.80 30.64
N LEU A 89 2.60 20.23 31.82
CA LEU A 89 1.78 19.02 31.96
C LEU A 89 0.34 19.26 31.50
N ALA A 90 -0.28 20.38 31.89
CA ALA A 90 -1.61 20.74 31.44
C ALA A 90 -1.67 20.88 29.92
N LYS A 91 -0.64 21.48 29.30
CA LYS A 91 -0.54 21.59 27.85
C LYS A 91 -0.47 20.23 27.16
N ILE A 92 0.38 19.31 27.64
CA ILE A 92 0.52 17.95 27.08
C ILE A 92 -0.79 17.18 27.19
N LEU A 93 -1.44 17.20 28.36
CA LEU A 93 -2.71 16.51 28.60
C LEU A 93 -3.86 17.08 27.75
N GLN A 94 -3.76 18.34 27.32
CA GLN A 94 -4.75 18.99 26.46
C GLN A 94 -4.51 18.79 24.96
N GLU A 95 -3.35 18.23 24.55
CA GLU A 95 -3.03 18.03 23.14
C GLU A 95 -4.04 17.06 22.47
N PRO A 96 -4.48 17.35 21.23
CA PRO A 96 -5.48 16.53 20.54
C PRO A 96 -5.08 15.06 20.43
N HIS A 97 -3.81 14.80 20.10
CA HIS A 97 -3.31 13.43 19.94
C HIS A 97 -3.27 12.66 21.27
N PHE A 98 -2.97 13.35 22.38
CA PHE A 98 -2.97 12.73 23.70
C PHE A 98 -4.39 12.39 24.15
N LYS A 99 -5.35 13.32 23.95
CA LYS A 99 -6.77 13.07 24.22
C LYS A 99 -7.32 11.89 23.42
N SER A 100 -7.10 11.88 22.10
CA SER A 100 -7.54 10.77 21.25
C SER A 100 -6.90 9.44 21.63
N LEU A 101 -5.65 9.44 22.11
CA LEU A 101 -4.99 8.22 22.60
C LEU A 101 -5.68 7.66 23.85
N ILE A 102 -6.03 8.52 24.80
CA ILE A 102 -6.71 8.12 26.04
C ILE A 102 -8.16 7.68 25.76
N GLU A 103 -8.87 8.38 24.88
CA GLU A 103 -10.20 7.97 24.42
C GLU A 103 -10.18 6.60 23.74
N ALA A 104 -9.21 6.36 22.85
CA ALA A 104 -9.04 5.06 22.20
C ALA A 104 -8.68 3.96 23.20
N HIS A 105 -7.86 4.28 24.21
CA HIS A 105 -7.54 3.35 25.29
C HIS A 105 -8.82 2.92 26.02
N ASP A 106 -9.65 3.86 26.45
CA ASP A 106 -10.88 3.56 27.21
C ASP A 106 -11.92 2.83 26.34
N GLN A 107 -12.03 3.15 25.04
CA GLN A 107 -12.87 2.39 24.11
C GLN A 107 -12.43 0.92 23.99
N VAL A 108 -11.12 0.68 23.89
CA VAL A 108 -10.55 -0.67 23.84
C VAL A 108 -10.75 -1.39 25.19
N ALA A 109 -10.55 -0.68 26.31
CA ALA A 109 -10.75 -1.21 27.65
C ALA A 109 -12.21 -1.61 27.90
N ALA A 110 -13.16 -0.77 27.47
CA ALA A 110 -14.60 -1.02 27.48
C ALA A 110 -15.07 -2.08 26.46
N LYS A 111 -14.16 -2.61 25.62
CA LYS A 111 -14.45 -3.57 24.54
C LYS A 111 -15.49 -3.05 23.54
N CYS A 112 -15.56 -1.73 23.37
CA CYS A 112 -16.38 -1.07 22.36
C CYS A 112 -15.61 -1.05 21.04
N TYR A 113 -15.81 -2.07 20.21
CA TYR A 113 -15.18 -2.20 18.90
C TYR A 113 -16.07 -1.72 17.74
N GLU A 114 -17.14 -1.01 18.04
CA GLU A 114 -18.00 -0.42 17.01
C GLU A 114 -17.33 0.83 16.43
N MET A 115 -17.24 0.89 15.09
CA MET A 115 -16.83 2.11 14.42
C MET A 115 -17.85 3.21 14.70
N PRO A 116 -17.44 4.39 15.20
CA PRO A 116 -18.35 5.52 15.31
C PRO A 116 -18.90 5.87 13.92
N GLN A 117 -20.23 5.90 13.78
CA GLN A 117 -20.86 6.58 12.66
C GLN A 117 -20.48 8.05 12.76
N HIS A 118 -19.74 8.57 11.77
CA HIS A 118 -19.36 9.98 11.72
C HIS A 118 -20.60 10.88 11.85
N SER A 119 -20.78 11.50 13.01
CA SER A 119 -21.61 12.69 13.15
C SER A 119 -20.82 13.85 12.54
N LEU A 120 -21.25 14.28 11.35
CA LEU A 120 -20.75 15.47 10.68
C LEU A 120 -21.14 16.70 11.49
N ASP A 121 -20.21 17.24 12.28
CA ASP A 121 -20.31 18.60 12.80
C ASP A 121 -20.22 19.58 11.62
N SER A 122 -21.40 20.05 11.22
CA SER A 122 -21.59 21.00 10.14
C SER A 122 -21.34 22.41 10.64
N ASN A 123 -20.13 22.93 10.41
CA ASN A 123 -19.87 24.37 10.38
C ASN A 123 -19.08 24.72 9.11
N THR A 124 -19.77 24.63 7.97
CA THR A 124 -19.37 25.31 6.74
C THR A 124 -20.55 26.11 6.23
N LEU A 125 -20.43 27.44 6.34
CA LEU A 125 -21.32 28.37 5.66
C LEU A 125 -21.14 28.17 4.14
N VAL A 126 -22.07 27.46 3.53
CA VAL A 126 -22.29 27.52 2.08
C VAL A 126 -23.64 28.17 1.86
N THR A 127 -23.59 29.41 1.43
CA THR A 127 -24.70 30.17 0.89
C THR A 127 -25.24 29.48 -0.36
N SER A 128 -26.24 28.62 -0.18
CA SER A 128 -27.18 28.27 -1.23
C SER A 128 -28.60 28.45 -0.69
N SER A 129 -29.33 29.36 -1.32
CA SER A 129 -30.75 29.59 -1.06
C SER A 129 -31.52 28.27 -1.17
N PRO A 130 -32.30 27.85 -0.16
CA PRO A 130 -33.10 26.64 -0.28
C PRO A 130 -34.27 26.90 -1.24
N LEU A 131 -34.22 26.28 -2.41
CA LEU A 131 -35.40 26.11 -3.27
C LEU A 131 -36.44 25.23 -2.56
N PRO A 132 -37.75 25.34 -2.89
CA PRO A 132 -38.81 24.66 -2.15
C PRO A 132 -38.66 23.13 -2.19
N ILE A 133 -38.90 22.51 -1.04
CA ILE A 133 -38.72 21.08 -0.73
C ILE A 133 -39.62 20.14 -1.57
N ASP A 134 -40.56 20.67 -2.37
CA ASP A 134 -41.57 19.90 -3.12
C ASP A 134 -41.51 20.07 -4.66
N ALA A 135 -40.38 20.49 -5.24
CA ALA A 135 -40.26 20.61 -6.69
C ALA A 135 -40.22 19.21 -7.38
N ILE A 136 -41.38 18.71 -7.80
CA ILE A 136 -41.51 17.46 -8.58
C ILE A 136 -40.91 17.65 -9.97
N ARG A 137 -40.00 16.75 -10.36
CA ARG A 137 -39.38 16.68 -11.69
C ARG A 137 -40.02 15.56 -12.51
N MET A 138 -40.44 15.87 -13.72
CA MET A 138 -40.87 14.86 -14.69
C MET A 138 -39.69 14.45 -15.57
N ILE A 139 -39.40 13.14 -15.64
CA ILE A 139 -38.28 12.59 -16.39
C ILE A 139 -38.81 11.58 -17.40
N GLY A 140 -38.45 11.75 -18.67
CA GLY A 140 -38.74 10.77 -19.72
C GLY A 140 -37.51 9.89 -20.00
N ILE A 141 -37.63 8.58 -19.78
CA ILE A 141 -36.56 7.59 -19.97
C ILE A 141 -36.92 6.67 -21.13
N GLN A 142 -35.93 6.32 -21.95
CA GLN A 142 -36.09 5.30 -23.00
C GLN A 142 -35.64 3.94 -22.49
N LYS A 143 -36.57 2.97 -22.48
CA LYS A 143 -36.31 1.57 -22.08
C LYS A 143 -36.48 0.62 -23.26
N LYS A 144 -35.47 -0.22 -23.52
CA LYS A 144 -35.58 -1.31 -24.49
C LYS A 144 -36.36 -2.49 -23.91
N ALA A 145 -37.15 -3.17 -24.73
CA ALA A 145 -37.94 -4.33 -24.31
C ALA A 145 -37.04 -5.43 -23.73
N GLY A 146 -37.38 -5.93 -22.54
CA GLY A 146 -36.62 -6.97 -21.83
C GLY A 146 -35.34 -6.50 -21.11
N GLU A 147 -34.89 -5.26 -21.29
CA GLU A 147 -33.70 -4.73 -20.59
C GLU A 147 -34.09 -4.07 -19.26
N PRO A 148 -33.43 -4.39 -18.13
CA PRO A 148 -33.68 -3.67 -16.88
C PRO A 148 -33.14 -2.23 -16.96
N LEU A 149 -33.77 -1.31 -16.23
CA LEU A 149 -33.30 0.08 -16.13
C LEU A 149 -31.94 0.19 -15.42
N GLY A 150 -31.56 -0.83 -14.66
CA GLY A 150 -30.31 -0.87 -13.90
C GLY A 150 -30.33 0.03 -12.66
N VAL A 151 -31.49 0.13 -12.01
CA VAL A 151 -31.68 0.81 -10.73
C VAL A 151 -32.19 -0.17 -9.70
N THR A 152 -31.83 0.05 -8.44
CA THR A 152 -32.40 -0.68 -7.30
C THR A 152 -33.18 0.29 -6.42
N PHE A 153 -34.27 -0.21 -5.82
CA PHE A 153 -35.15 0.58 -4.97
C PHE A 153 -35.08 0.10 -3.53
N ARG A 154 -35.30 1.02 -2.60
CA ARG A 154 -35.57 0.73 -1.19
C ARG A 154 -36.75 1.54 -0.71
N VAL A 155 -37.43 1.06 0.33
CA VAL A 155 -38.50 1.81 0.99
C VAL A 155 -37.91 2.55 2.17
N GLU A 156 -38.04 3.86 2.19
CA GLU A 156 -37.58 4.71 3.29
C GLU A 156 -38.74 5.59 3.76
N ARG A 157 -39.19 5.40 5.01
CA ARG A 157 -40.37 6.11 5.58
C ARG A 157 -41.66 5.98 4.75
N GLY A 158 -41.84 4.85 4.07
CA GLY A 158 -43.01 4.58 3.23
C GLY A 158 -42.89 5.07 1.77
N GLU A 159 -41.81 5.78 1.45
CA GLU A 159 -41.51 6.33 0.13
C GLU A 159 -40.56 5.41 -0.66
N MET A 160 -40.72 5.38 -1.99
CA MET A 160 -39.89 4.58 -2.88
C MET A 160 -38.65 5.35 -3.32
N VAL A 161 -37.49 5.00 -2.74
CA VAL A 161 -36.22 5.71 -2.95
C VAL A 161 -35.29 4.90 -3.87
N ILE A 162 -34.63 5.57 -4.81
CA ILE A 162 -33.55 4.95 -5.60
C ILE A 162 -32.35 4.69 -4.69
N ALA A 163 -32.04 3.41 -4.47
CA ALA A 163 -30.96 2.98 -3.59
C ALA A 163 -29.60 2.95 -4.30
N ARG A 164 -29.57 2.46 -5.54
CA ARG A 164 -28.34 2.33 -6.33
C ARG A 164 -28.66 2.44 -7.82
N ILE A 165 -27.70 2.98 -8.59
CA ILE A 165 -27.70 2.96 -10.05
C ILE A 165 -26.51 2.10 -10.48
N LEU A 166 -26.76 1.11 -11.33
CA LEU A 166 -25.74 0.20 -11.84
C LEU A 166 -24.96 0.88 -12.96
N HIS A 167 -23.64 0.87 -12.85
CA HIS A 167 -22.75 1.48 -13.85
C HIS A 167 -22.90 0.81 -15.23
N GLY A 168 -22.97 1.61 -16.30
CA GLY A 168 -23.20 1.16 -17.67
C GLY A 168 -24.67 0.89 -18.03
N SER A 169 -25.61 1.04 -17.09
CA SER A 169 -27.04 0.88 -17.35
C SER A 169 -27.62 1.97 -18.25
N SER A 170 -28.87 1.81 -18.70
CA SER A 170 -29.58 2.84 -19.46
C SER A 170 -29.75 4.13 -18.66
N ILE A 171 -30.01 4.02 -17.35
CA ILE A 171 -30.13 5.17 -16.45
C ILE A 171 -28.78 5.84 -16.19
N ASP A 172 -27.72 5.07 -15.96
CA ASP A 172 -26.35 5.60 -15.74
C ASP A 172 -25.86 6.42 -16.95
N ARG A 173 -26.12 5.92 -18.18
CA ARG A 173 -25.76 6.63 -19.41
C ARG A 173 -26.56 7.89 -19.67
N GLN A 174 -27.81 7.96 -19.20
CA GLN A 174 -28.67 9.11 -19.39
C GLN A 174 -28.46 10.19 -18.30
N GLY A 175 -28.00 9.80 -17.11
CA GLY A 175 -27.66 10.73 -16.02
C GLY A 175 -28.84 11.55 -15.48
N MET A 176 -30.08 11.11 -15.73
CA MET A 176 -31.29 11.89 -15.36
C MET A 176 -31.81 11.58 -13.96
N LEU A 177 -31.49 10.41 -13.41
CA LEU A 177 -31.86 9.97 -12.07
C LEU A 177 -30.61 9.85 -11.20
N HIS A 178 -30.76 10.13 -9.92
CA HIS A 178 -29.70 10.04 -8.92
C HIS A 178 -30.11 9.12 -7.76
N THR A 179 -29.11 8.57 -7.07
CA THR A 179 -29.35 7.85 -5.82
C THR A 179 -29.95 8.78 -4.78
N GLY A 180 -31.03 8.36 -4.15
CA GLY A 180 -31.79 9.18 -3.20
C GLY A 180 -33.05 9.82 -3.79
N ASP A 181 -33.22 9.86 -5.11
CA ASP A 181 -34.46 10.34 -5.72
C ASP A 181 -35.65 9.48 -5.30
N ILE A 182 -36.80 10.12 -5.03
CA ILE A 182 -38.04 9.44 -4.66
C ILE A 182 -38.93 9.34 -5.89
N ILE A 183 -39.37 8.14 -6.26
CA ILE A 183 -40.30 7.92 -7.36
C ILE A 183 -41.73 7.97 -6.83
N ARG A 184 -42.52 8.93 -7.33
CA ARG A 184 -43.93 9.10 -7.00
C ARG A 184 -44.86 8.42 -8.00
N GLU A 185 -44.55 8.55 -9.29
CA GLU A 185 -45.37 7.98 -10.36
C GLU A 185 -44.52 7.40 -11.49
N VAL A 186 -45.02 6.34 -12.11
CA VAL A 186 -44.51 5.74 -13.36
C VAL A 186 -45.63 5.68 -14.37
N ASN A 187 -45.48 6.35 -15.52
CA ASN A 187 -46.48 6.41 -16.58
C ASN A 187 -47.89 6.83 -16.11
N GLY A 188 -47.95 7.67 -15.06
CA GLY A 188 -49.21 8.13 -14.46
C GLY A 188 -49.82 7.18 -13.43
N HIS A 189 -49.17 6.04 -13.12
CA HIS A 189 -49.52 5.18 -12.00
C HIS A 189 -48.74 5.58 -10.75
N GLU A 190 -49.44 5.81 -9.64
CA GLU A 190 -48.80 6.06 -8.34
C GLU A 190 -48.00 4.84 -7.88
N VAL A 191 -46.82 5.11 -7.35
CA VAL A 191 -45.92 4.10 -6.83
C VAL A 191 -46.23 3.90 -5.34
N GLY A 192 -46.71 2.71 -4.99
CA GLY A 192 -46.93 2.30 -3.62
C GLY A 192 -45.64 1.95 -2.86
N SER A 193 -45.76 1.60 -1.58
CA SER A 193 -44.62 1.25 -0.72
C SER A 193 -44.02 -0.15 -0.98
N ASN A 194 -44.47 -0.87 -2.01
CA ASN A 194 -44.01 -2.24 -2.30
C ASN A 194 -43.03 -2.27 -3.49
N PRO A 195 -41.73 -2.57 -3.27
CA PRO A 195 -40.73 -2.58 -4.34
C PRO A 195 -40.99 -3.63 -5.42
N HIS A 196 -41.64 -4.75 -5.07
CA HIS A 196 -41.94 -5.81 -6.04
C HIS A 196 -42.98 -5.37 -7.07
N GLU A 197 -44.01 -4.64 -6.66
CA GLU A 197 -45.03 -4.10 -7.56
C GLU A 197 -44.43 -3.10 -8.54
N LEU A 198 -43.55 -2.20 -8.06
CA LEU A 198 -42.83 -1.28 -8.93
C LEU A 198 -41.91 -2.03 -9.91
N GLN A 199 -41.26 -3.10 -9.46
CA GLN A 199 -40.38 -3.90 -10.31
C GLN A 199 -41.16 -4.64 -11.40
N GLU A 200 -42.36 -5.13 -11.12
CA GLU A 200 -43.27 -5.71 -12.12
C GLU A 200 -43.77 -4.65 -13.11
N LEU A 201 -44.24 -3.51 -12.61
CA LEU A 201 -44.68 -2.40 -13.45
C LEU A 201 -43.58 -1.94 -14.42
N LEU A 202 -42.36 -1.78 -13.92
CA LEU A 202 -41.22 -1.38 -14.73
C LEU A 202 -40.74 -2.49 -15.66
N ARG A 203 -40.98 -3.77 -15.37
CA ARG A 203 -40.62 -4.91 -16.23
C ARG A 203 -41.44 -4.91 -17.51
N ASP A 204 -42.74 -4.66 -17.38
CA ASP A 204 -43.71 -4.74 -18.48
C ASP A 204 -43.72 -3.48 -19.36
N CYS A 205 -43.19 -2.36 -18.84
CA CYS A 205 -42.98 -1.15 -19.64
C CYS A 205 -41.92 -1.36 -20.74
N SER A 206 -42.13 -0.79 -21.94
CA SER A 206 -41.11 -0.68 -22.98
C SER A 206 -41.32 0.60 -23.78
N GLY A 207 -40.25 1.15 -24.36
CA GLY A 207 -40.29 2.46 -25.03
C GLY A 207 -40.12 3.63 -24.05
N SER A 208 -40.90 4.69 -24.23
CA SER A 208 -40.81 5.90 -23.40
C SER A 208 -41.52 5.71 -22.07
N ILE A 209 -40.79 5.80 -20.96
CA ILE A 209 -41.30 5.75 -19.60
C ILE A 209 -41.22 7.16 -19.02
N THR A 210 -42.33 7.66 -18.46
CA THR A 210 -42.36 8.95 -17.78
C THR A 210 -42.38 8.72 -16.27
N LEU A 211 -41.43 9.29 -15.54
CA LEU A 211 -41.35 9.23 -14.10
C LEU A 211 -41.64 10.61 -13.50
N LYS A 212 -42.47 10.67 -12.46
CA LYS A 212 -42.49 11.81 -11.56
C LYS A 212 -41.61 11.50 -10.37
N VAL A 213 -40.56 12.30 -10.18
CA VAL A 213 -39.61 12.13 -9.09
C VAL A 213 -39.54 13.38 -8.24
N VAL A 214 -39.40 13.18 -6.93
CA VAL A 214 -38.94 14.23 -6.03
C VAL A 214 -37.42 14.10 -5.97
N PRO A 215 -36.68 15.06 -6.55
CA PRO A 215 -35.22 15.01 -6.54
C PRO A 215 -34.70 15.15 -5.12
N SER A 216 -33.81 14.25 -4.73
CA SER A 216 -33.05 14.45 -3.50
C SER A 216 -31.90 15.38 -3.82
N TYR A 217 -32.02 16.67 -3.48
CA TYR A 217 -30.92 17.64 -3.57
C TYR A 217 -29.82 17.37 -2.53
N ARG A 218 -29.54 16.11 -2.23
CA ARG A 218 -28.26 15.72 -1.69
C ARG A 218 -27.36 15.52 -2.89
N GLU A 219 -26.53 16.51 -3.20
CA GLU A 219 -25.28 16.24 -3.90
C GLU A 219 -24.52 15.23 -3.03
N THR A 220 -24.77 13.94 -3.24
CA THR A 220 -23.84 12.91 -2.79
C THR A 220 -22.56 13.19 -3.57
N PRO A 221 -21.45 13.54 -2.89
CA PRO A 221 -20.18 13.68 -3.58
C PRO A 221 -19.99 12.42 -4.41
N ALA A 222 -19.62 12.57 -5.68
CA ALA A 222 -19.28 11.41 -6.50
C ALA A 222 -18.32 10.53 -5.68
N PRO A 223 -18.56 9.21 -5.60
CA PRO A 223 -17.70 8.34 -4.82
C PRO A 223 -16.25 8.61 -5.24
N PRO A 224 -15.32 8.74 -4.28
CA PRO A 224 -13.95 9.11 -4.58
C PRO A 224 -13.40 8.16 -5.63
N GLN A 225 -12.94 8.71 -6.76
CA GLN A 225 -12.38 7.90 -7.84
C GLN A 225 -11.08 7.28 -7.33
N VAL A 226 -11.07 5.95 -7.21
CA VAL A 226 -9.90 5.22 -6.73
C VAL A 226 -9.12 4.70 -7.92
N TYR A 227 -7.87 5.14 -8.05
CA TYR A 227 -6.95 4.61 -9.05
C TYR A 227 -5.86 3.78 -8.38
N LEU A 228 -5.62 2.57 -8.89
CA LEU A 228 -4.63 1.65 -8.39
C LEU A 228 -3.55 1.37 -9.44
N LYS A 229 -2.31 1.27 -8.99
CA LYS A 229 -1.15 0.77 -9.73
C LYS A 229 -0.78 -0.62 -9.19
N PRO A 230 -0.95 -1.72 -9.94
CA PRO A 230 -0.58 -3.06 -9.52
C PRO A 230 0.94 -3.27 -9.63
N HIS A 231 1.51 -4.01 -8.68
CA HIS A 231 2.92 -4.40 -8.67
C HIS A 231 3.16 -5.85 -9.15
N PHE A 232 2.18 -6.45 -9.82
CA PHE A 232 2.22 -7.79 -10.38
C PHE A 232 1.44 -7.86 -11.71
N ASN A 233 1.65 -8.93 -12.46
CA ASN A 233 0.89 -9.21 -13.69
C ASN A 233 -0.28 -10.13 -13.33
N TYR A 234 -1.43 -9.90 -13.96
CA TYR A 234 -2.62 -10.71 -13.77
C TYR A 234 -3.18 -11.18 -15.12
N ASN A 235 -3.39 -12.49 -15.23
CA ASN A 235 -4.05 -13.11 -16.37
C ASN A 235 -5.25 -13.95 -15.89
N PRO A 236 -6.49 -13.53 -16.17
CA PRO A 236 -7.69 -14.22 -15.70
C PRO A 236 -7.83 -15.63 -16.30
N ASN A 237 -7.27 -15.89 -17.49
CA ASN A 237 -7.37 -17.21 -18.12
C ASN A 237 -6.60 -18.29 -17.35
N SER A 238 -5.51 -17.89 -16.67
CA SER A 238 -4.72 -18.77 -15.81
C SER A 238 -5.25 -18.88 -14.39
N ASP A 239 -6.24 -18.06 -14.01
CA ASP A 239 -6.78 -18.04 -12.66
C ASP A 239 -7.93 -19.04 -12.53
N ASN A 240 -7.78 -20.02 -11.64
CA ASN A 240 -8.82 -21.02 -11.38
C ASN A 240 -9.79 -20.58 -10.27
N LEU A 241 -9.51 -19.48 -9.57
CA LEU A 241 -10.37 -18.95 -8.51
C LEU A 241 -11.34 -17.87 -9.02
N ILE A 242 -11.16 -17.39 -10.26
CA ILE A 242 -12.05 -16.38 -10.84
C ILE A 242 -13.44 -16.97 -11.11
N PRO A 243 -14.53 -16.27 -10.74
CA PRO A 243 -15.89 -16.78 -10.96
C PRO A 243 -16.23 -16.99 -12.44
N CYS A 244 -15.75 -16.11 -13.31
CA CYS A 244 -15.95 -16.14 -14.75
C CYS A 244 -14.71 -15.56 -15.43
N LYS A 245 -14.03 -16.37 -16.27
CA LYS A 245 -12.75 -15.99 -16.90
C LYS A 245 -12.94 -14.88 -17.92
N GLU A 246 -14.06 -14.90 -18.61
CA GLU A 246 -14.46 -13.93 -19.63
C GLU A 246 -14.73 -12.55 -19.02
N ALA A 247 -15.17 -12.51 -17.75
CA ALA A 247 -15.39 -11.28 -17.00
C ALA A 247 -14.10 -10.71 -16.37
N GLY A 248 -12.97 -11.41 -16.48
CA GLY A 248 -11.71 -10.99 -15.87
C GLY A 248 -11.00 -9.88 -16.63
N LEU A 249 -10.45 -8.90 -15.91
CA LEU A 249 -9.63 -7.85 -16.48
C LEU A 249 -8.15 -8.21 -16.37
N ALA A 250 -7.51 -8.55 -17.48
CA ALA A 250 -6.07 -8.76 -17.52
C ALA A 250 -5.30 -7.42 -17.40
N PHE A 251 -4.22 -7.42 -16.62
CA PHE A 251 -3.35 -6.25 -16.48
C PHE A 251 -1.88 -6.63 -16.30
N SER A 252 -1.01 -5.68 -16.67
CA SER A 252 0.42 -5.77 -16.42
C SER A 252 0.82 -4.92 -15.23
N LYS A 253 1.92 -5.31 -14.58
CA LYS A 253 2.57 -4.53 -13.53
C LYS A 253 2.80 -3.09 -13.99
N GLY A 254 2.32 -2.13 -13.22
CA GLY A 254 2.47 -0.69 -13.46
C GLY A 254 1.35 -0.05 -14.28
N GLU A 255 0.41 -0.82 -14.86
CA GLU A 255 -0.76 -0.24 -15.55
C GLU A 255 -1.72 0.44 -14.55
N ILE A 256 -2.30 1.58 -14.90
CA ILE A 256 -3.24 2.26 -13.98
C ILE A 256 -4.67 1.75 -14.18
N LEU A 257 -5.28 1.31 -13.09
CA LEU A 257 -6.63 0.77 -13.03
C LEU A 257 -7.54 1.73 -12.27
N HIS A 258 -8.71 2.02 -12.83
CA HIS A 258 -9.78 2.73 -12.13
C HIS A 258 -10.70 1.70 -11.46
N VAL A 259 -10.75 1.71 -10.13
CA VAL A 259 -11.58 0.78 -9.36
C VAL A 259 -12.96 1.36 -9.19
N VAL A 260 -13.95 0.65 -9.71
CA VAL A 260 -15.37 1.05 -9.69
C VAL A 260 -16.08 0.49 -8.46
N ASN A 261 -15.72 -0.73 -8.03
CA ASN A 261 -16.37 -1.38 -6.91
C ASN A 261 -15.39 -2.28 -6.11
N LYS A 262 -15.40 -2.16 -4.78
CA LYS A 262 -14.62 -2.95 -3.82
C LYS A 262 -15.48 -3.78 -2.84
N GLU A 263 -16.79 -3.88 -3.08
CA GLU A 263 -17.75 -4.55 -2.17
C GLU A 263 -17.43 -6.04 -1.95
N ASP A 264 -16.99 -6.75 -2.99
CA ASP A 264 -16.57 -8.15 -2.85
C ASP A 264 -15.15 -8.23 -2.28
N THR A 265 -15.01 -9.05 -1.23
CA THR A 265 -13.77 -9.21 -0.46
C THR A 265 -12.64 -9.86 -1.24
N ASN A 266 -12.95 -10.59 -2.32
CA ASN A 266 -11.99 -11.34 -3.12
C ASN A 266 -11.82 -10.75 -4.53
N TRP A 267 -12.87 -10.16 -5.12
CA TRP A 267 -12.91 -9.74 -6.53
C TRP A 267 -13.41 -8.31 -6.70
N TRP A 268 -12.53 -7.38 -7.03
CA TRP A 268 -12.92 -6.00 -7.30
C TRP A 268 -13.30 -5.80 -8.77
N GLN A 269 -14.15 -4.81 -9.04
CA GLN A 269 -14.46 -4.38 -10.39
C GLN A 269 -13.62 -3.17 -10.74
N ALA A 270 -12.90 -3.25 -11.85
CA ALA A 270 -12.05 -2.17 -12.34
C ALA A 270 -12.09 -2.07 -13.87
N CYS A 271 -11.63 -0.95 -14.40
CA CYS A 271 -11.36 -0.75 -15.82
C CYS A 271 -9.99 -0.08 -16.00
N LYS A 272 -9.41 -0.17 -17.21
CA LYS A 272 -8.16 0.54 -17.52
C LYS A 272 -8.45 2.02 -17.75
N VAL A 273 -7.56 2.90 -17.27
CA VAL A 273 -7.73 4.35 -17.44
C VAL A 273 -7.78 4.78 -18.91
N ASN A 274 -7.08 4.08 -19.80
CA ASN A 274 -7.07 4.36 -21.24
C ASN A 274 -8.34 3.89 -21.97
N GLY A 275 -9.40 3.53 -21.23
CA GLY A 275 -10.65 2.99 -21.74
C GLY A 275 -10.69 1.46 -21.71
N GLY A 276 -11.90 0.92 -21.76
CA GLY A 276 -12.15 -0.53 -21.75
C GLY A 276 -13.42 -0.90 -20.98
N ALA A 277 -13.87 -2.15 -21.16
CA ALA A 277 -14.95 -2.69 -20.36
C ALA A 277 -14.49 -2.91 -18.91
N THR A 278 -15.43 -2.75 -17.97
CA THR A 278 -15.22 -3.14 -16.58
C THR A 278 -15.06 -4.65 -16.50
N GLY A 279 -14.08 -5.10 -15.73
CA GLY A 279 -13.85 -6.52 -15.46
C GLY A 279 -13.36 -6.75 -14.04
N LEU A 280 -13.28 -8.03 -13.67
CA LEU A 280 -12.89 -8.48 -12.35
C LEU A 280 -11.36 -8.53 -12.22
N ILE A 281 -10.86 -7.95 -11.14
CA ILE A 281 -9.47 -8.05 -10.70
C ILE A 281 -9.42 -8.67 -9.31
N PRO A 282 -8.36 -9.41 -8.96
CA PRO A 282 -8.20 -9.92 -7.60
C PRO A 282 -8.06 -8.75 -6.63
N SER A 283 -8.82 -8.78 -5.54
CA SER A 283 -8.69 -7.83 -4.44
C SER A 283 -7.30 -7.89 -3.81
N GLN A 284 -6.95 -6.84 -3.07
CA GLN A 284 -5.74 -6.85 -2.25
C GLN A 284 -5.70 -8.05 -1.28
N TYR A 285 -6.80 -8.32 -0.59
CA TYR A 285 -6.92 -9.44 0.34
C TYR A 285 -6.67 -10.80 -0.31
N LEU A 286 -7.28 -11.06 -1.48
CA LEU A 286 -7.11 -12.32 -2.20
C LEU A 286 -5.66 -12.53 -2.62
N GLU A 287 -5.00 -11.49 -3.11
CA GLU A 287 -3.62 -11.58 -3.61
C GLU A 287 -2.59 -11.67 -2.46
N GLU A 288 -2.82 -10.97 -1.35
CA GLU A 288 -2.04 -11.15 -0.12
C GLU A 288 -2.14 -12.59 0.37
N LYS A 289 -3.35 -13.17 0.39
CA LYS A 289 -3.57 -14.57 0.74
C LYS A 289 -2.78 -15.50 -0.18
N ARG A 290 -2.81 -15.30 -1.50
CA ARG A 290 -2.04 -16.10 -2.47
C ARG A 290 -0.54 -16.05 -2.19
N LYS A 291 0.00 -14.87 -1.92
CA LYS A 291 1.43 -14.68 -1.67
C LYS A 291 1.89 -15.15 -0.29
N ALA A 292 1.01 -15.11 0.71
CA ALA A 292 1.30 -15.64 2.04
C ALA A 292 1.50 -17.17 2.07
N PHE A 293 0.93 -17.90 1.11
CA PHE A 293 1.05 -19.37 1.01
C PHE A 293 2.20 -19.87 0.12
N VAL A 294 3.03 -18.98 -0.46
CA VAL A 294 4.15 -19.41 -1.31
C VAL A 294 5.31 -19.95 -0.46
N ARG A 295 5.72 -21.20 -0.73
CA ARG A 295 6.84 -21.86 -0.04
C ARG A 295 8.11 -21.01 -0.16
N LYS A 296 8.84 -20.92 0.95
CA LYS A 296 10.14 -20.26 1.07
C LYS A 296 11.09 -20.68 -0.07
N ASP A 297 11.52 -19.72 -0.89
CA ASP A 297 12.47 -19.94 -1.97
C ASP A 297 13.72 -20.68 -1.46
N TRP A 298 14.09 -21.74 -2.17
CA TRP A 298 15.19 -22.65 -1.85
C TRP A 298 16.58 -22.08 -2.18
N ASP A 299 16.67 -20.77 -2.44
CA ASP A 299 17.87 -20.04 -2.87
C ASP A 299 18.89 -19.79 -1.75
N THR A 300 18.98 -20.71 -0.79
CA THR A 300 20.16 -20.84 0.07
C THR A 300 21.07 -21.93 -0.52
N GLN A 301 21.53 -21.74 -1.76
CA GLN A 301 22.65 -22.51 -2.31
C GLN A 301 23.93 -22.13 -1.54
N GLY A 302 24.10 -22.76 -0.39
CA GLY A 302 25.26 -22.60 0.49
C GLY A 302 25.35 -23.64 1.61
N SER A 303 24.46 -24.63 1.65
CA SER A 303 24.61 -25.79 2.54
C SER A 303 24.34 -27.06 1.76
N GLY A 304 25.38 -27.88 1.66
CA GLY A 304 25.48 -29.00 0.73
C GLY A 304 24.34 -30.00 0.77
N MET A 305 24.08 -30.55 -0.41
CA MET A 305 23.46 -31.85 -0.62
C MET A 305 24.20 -32.89 0.22
N LEU A 306 23.58 -33.38 1.29
CA LEU A 306 23.91 -34.65 1.92
C LEU A 306 22.62 -35.24 2.50
N CYS A 307 22.15 -36.28 1.84
CA CYS A 307 21.19 -37.24 2.35
C CYS A 307 21.64 -37.76 3.73
N GLY A 308 20.73 -37.81 4.70
CA GLY A 308 20.99 -38.48 5.99
C GLY A 308 20.37 -37.77 7.19
N THR A 309 19.27 -38.34 7.68
CA THR A 309 18.81 -38.36 9.08
C THR A 309 19.62 -37.52 10.08
N ARG A 310 19.08 -36.38 10.52
CA ARG A 310 19.34 -35.86 11.87
C ARG A 310 18.31 -34.82 12.32
N ASN A 311 17.49 -35.24 13.28
CA ASN A 311 16.63 -34.38 14.11
C ASN A 311 17.47 -33.30 14.80
N SER A 312 17.61 -32.15 14.15
CA SER A 312 18.02 -30.91 14.81
C SER A 312 16.76 -30.04 14.91
N LYS A 313 16.14 -30.06 16.09
CA LYS A 313 15.08 -29.12 16.50
C LYS A 313 15.62 -27.72 16.25
N LYS A 314 15.24 -27.09 15.12
CA LYS A 314 15.50 -25.67 14.87
C LYS A 314 14.82 -24.91 16.01
N LYS A 315 15.61 -24.41 16.97
CA LYS A 315 15.15 -23.45 17.97
C LYS A 315 14.41 -22.35 17.20
N LYS A 316 13.10 -22.18 17.45
CA LYS A 316 12.39 -20.95 17.09
C LYS A 316 13.16 -19.81 17.75
N LYS A 317 14.07 -19.17 17.00
CA LYS A 317 14.64 -17.89 17.42
C LYS A 317 13.45 -16.95 17.46
N LYS A 318 13.05 -16.50 18.66
CA LYS A 318 12.31 -15.25 18.81
C LYS A 318 13.16 -14.20 18.11
N LEU A 319 12.78 -13.81 16.91
CA LEU A 319 13.47 -12.76 16.17
C LEU A 319 13.08 -11.46 16.88
N MET A 320 13.88 -11.03 17.84
CA MET A 320 13.71 -9.69 18.41
C MET A 320 13.95 -8.68 17.29
N TYR A 321 13.13 -7.62 17.25
CA TYR A 321 13.26 -6.54 16.30
C TYR A 321 14.59 -5.82 16.58
N LEU A 322 15.62 -6.18 15.84
CA LEU A 322 16.90 -5.48 15.83
C LEU A 322 16.89 -4.64 14.56
N THR A 323 16.97 -3.32 14.70
CA THR A 323 17.02 -2.36 13.57
C THR A 323 18.09 -2.76 12.53
N ALA A 324 19.21 -3.32 12.98
CA ALA A 324 20.29 -3.84 12.12
C ALA A 324 19.90 -5.04 11.22
N LYS A 325 18.75 -5.67 11.47
CA LYS A 325 18.19 -6.79 10.67
C LYS A 325 16.93 -6.40 9.90
N ASN A 326 16.61 -5.11 9.81
CA ASN A 326 15.43 -4.64 9.06
C ASN A 326 15.41 -5.14 7.61
N ALA A 327 16.56 -5.32 6.97
CA ALA A 327 16.66 -5.88 5.62
C ALA A 327 16.12 -7.32 5.46
N GLU A 328 16.01 -8.10 6.55
CA GLU A 328 15.35 -9.41 6.51
C GLU A 328 13.83 -9.28 6.46
N PHE A 329 13.27 -8.20 7.00
CA PHE A 329 11.83 -7.93 7.02
C PHE A 329 11.30 -7.41 5.67
N ASP A 330 12.14 -6.73 4.89
CA ASP A 330 11.83 -6.24 3.54
C ASP A 330 11.32 -7.34 2.60
N ARG A 331 11.77 -8.58 2.83
CA ARG A 331 11.34 -9.74 2.04
C ARG A 331 9.88 -10.11 2.26
N TYR A 332 9.27 -9.59 3.32
CA TYR A 332 7.87 -9.83 3.67
C TYR A 332 6.98 -8.62 3.38
N GLU A 333 7.54 -7.51 2.86
CA GLU A 333 6.74 -6.38 2.39
C GLU A 333 6.04 -6.77 1.08
N LEU A 334 4.72 -6.96 1.15
CA LEU A 334 3.89 -7.32 0.01
C LEU A 334 3.17 -6.08 -0.53
N GLN A 335 3.85 -5.30 -1.36
CA GLN A 335 3.17 -4.24 -2.11
C GLN A 335 2.42 -4.88 -3.29
N ILE A 336 1.08 -5.00 -3.18
CA ILE A 336 0.22 -5.59 -4.22
C ILE A 336 -0.29 -4.50 -5.18
N TYR A 337 -1.00 -3.53 -4.60
CA TYR A 337 -1.52 -2.35 -5.27
C TYR A 337 -1.01 -1.11 -4.55
N GLU A 338 -0.79 -0.05 -5.29
CA GLU A 338 -0.53 1.29 -4.77
C GLU A 338 -1.64 2.22 -5.22
N GLU A 339 -2.29 2.92 -4.29
CA GLU A 339 -3.28 3.92 -4.65
C GLU A 339 -2.59 5.18 -5.17
N VAL A 340 -3.01 5.65 -6.33
CA VAL A 340 -2.36 6.75 -7.05
C VAL A 340 -3.33 7.86 -7.42
N ALA A 341 -2.81 9.09 -7.50
CA ALA A 341 -3.50 10.25 -8.02
C ALA A 341 -2.78 10.77 -9.27
N LYS A 342 -3.55 11.29 -10.23
CA LYS A 342 -3.00 11.94 -11.42
C LYS A 342 -2.73 13.41 -11.13
N MET A 343 -1.47 13.80 -11.24
CA MET A 343 -1.02 15.17 -11.06
C MET A 343 -0.69 15.80 -12.42
N PRO A 344 -0.87 17.13 -12.58
CA PRO A 344 -0.37 17.85 -13.74
C PRO A 344 1.16 17.70 -13.85
N PRO A 345 1.77 18.00 -15.01
CA PRO A 345 3.22 17.93 -15.16
C PRO A 345 3.94 18.76 -14.08
N PHE A 346 4.93 18.16 -13.42
CA PHE A 346 5.67 18.81 -12.35
C PHE A 346 7.09 18.27 -12.23
N GLN A 347 8.00 19.10 -11.73
CA GLN A 347 9.38 18.68 -11.49
C GLN A 347 9.48 17.82 -10.23
N ARG A 348 10.04 16.61 -10.37
CA ARG A 348 10.36 15.75 -9.22
C ARG A 348 11.46 16.38 -8.37
N LYS A 349 11.33 16.28 -7.05
CA LYS A 349 12.35 16.78 -6.12
C LYS A 349 13.63 15.93 -6.18
N THR A 350 13.49 14.61 -6.33
CA THR A 350 14.63 13.70 -6.39
C THR A 350 14.56 12.71 -7.55
N LEU A 351 15.71 12.44 -8.16
CA LEU A 351 15.93 11.38 -9.16
C LEU A 351 16.86 10.34 -8.53
N ILE A 352 16.37 9.13 -8.30
CA ILE A 352 17.13 8.09 -7.60
C ILE A 352 17.60 7.03 -8.59
N LEU A 353 18.92 6.83 -8.66
CA LEU A 353 19.56 5.79 -9.46
C LEU A 353 19.95 4.60 -8.58
N ILE A 354 19.22 3.49 -8.74
CA ILE A 354 19.44 2.22 -8.03
C ILE A 354 20.06 1.20 -8.97
N GLY A 355 20.98 0.37 -8.47
CA GLY A 355 21.61 -0.66 -9.28
C GLY A 355 22.88 -1.20 -8.65
N ALA A 356 23.40 -2.30 -9.21
CA ALA A 356 24.60 -2.94 -8.70
C ALA A 356 25.84 -2.01 -8.79
N GLN A 357 26.85 -2.31 -7.98
CA GLN A 357 28.13 -1.60 -8.08
C GLN A 357 28.77 -1.87 -9.44
N GLY A 358 29.27 -0.82 -10.10
CA GLY A 358 29.92 -0.93 -11.41
C GLY A 358 28.96 -0.88 -12.60
N VAL A 359 27.65 -0.81 -12.40
CA VAL A 359 26.66 -0.81 -13.50
C VAL A 359 26.54 0.52 -14.27
N GLY A 360 27.32 1.55 -13.92
CA GLY A 360 27.35 2.83 -14.63
C GLY A 360 26.47 3.95 -14.06
N ARG A 361 25.89 3.80 -12.86
CA ARG A 361 25.05 4.83 -12.19
C ARG A 361 25.75 6.19 -12.09
N ARG A 362 27.01 6.21 -11.63
CA ARG A 362 27.82 7.43 -11.50
C ARG A 362 28.06 8.13 -12.84
N SER A 363 28.29 7.37 -13.91
CA SER A 363 28.51 7.92 -15.26
C SER A 363 27.25 8.60 -15.79
N LEU A 364 26.09 7.95 -15.65
CA LEU A 364 24.79 8.54 -16.03
C LEU A 364 24.48 9.80 -15.21
N LYS A 365 24.68 9.73 -13.88
CA LYS A 365 24.50 10.88 -12.98
C LYS A 365 25.35 12.07 -13.41
N ASN A 366 26.65 11.88 -13.55
CA ASN A 366 27.58 12.97 -13.88
C ASN A 366 27.24 13.59 -15.24
N ARG A 367 26.87 12.76 -16.22
CA ARG A 367 26.49 13.25 -17.55
C ARG A 367 25.23 14.12 -17.51
N LEU A 368 24.20 13.72 -16.76
CA LEU A 368 22.99 14.55 -16.57
C LEU A 368 23.31 15.88 -15.90
N THR A 369 24.13 15.86 -14.83
CA THR A 369 24.50 17.08 -14.10
C THR A 369 25.29 18.06 -14.96
N VAL A 370 26.16 17.57 -15.85
CA VAL A 370 26.96 18.43 -16.74
C VAL A 370 26.12 19.00 -17.88
N LEU A 371 25.19 18.22 -18.45
CA LEU A 371 24.38 18.67 -19.58
C LEU A 371 23.30 19.67 -19.17
N GLU A 372 22.67 19.48 -17.99
CA GLU A 372 21.59 20.35 -17.52
C GLU A 372 21.80 20.82 -16.06
N PRO A 373 22.83 21.63 -15.80
CA PRO A 373 23.22 22.05 -14.44
C PRO A 373 22.19 22.94 -13.74
N LEU A 374 21.30 23.58 -14.51
CA LEU A 374 20.20 24.39 -14.00
C LEU A 374 18.99 23.55 -13.56
N LYS A 375 18.83 22.33 -14.09
CA LYS A 375 17.72 21.44 -13.74
C LYS A 375 18.13 20.41 -12.69
N PHE A 376 19.37 19.94 -12.74
CA PHE A 376 19.86 18.88 -11.85
C PHE A 376 20.97 19.35 -10.93
N GLY A 377 20.94 18.83 -9.70
CA GLY A 377 22.04 18.94 -8.75
C GLY A 377 22.36 17.59 -8.13
N THR A 378 23.49 17.49 -7.44
CA THR A 378 23.86 16.31 -6.66
C THR A 378 24.36 16.75 -5.28
N THR A 379 24.32 15.85 -4.32
CA THR A 379 24.84 16.10 -2.98
C THR A 379 26.34 15.87 -2.92
N VAL A 380 27.02 16.60 -2.04
CA VAL A 380 28.42 16.33 -1.68
C VAL A 380 28.43 15.40 -0.46
N PRO A 381 29.00 14.18 -0.56
CA PRO A 381 29.03 13.25 0.55
C PRO A 381 29.97 13.74 1.66
N PHE A 382 29.69 13.35 2.89
CA PHE A 382 30.52 13.62 4.06
C PHE A 382 31.47 12.46 4.33
N THR A 383 32.64 12.75 4.88
CA THR A 383 33.58 11.73 5.34
C THR A 383 34.32 12.15 6.60
N SER A 384 34.66 11.15 7.43
CA SER A 384 35.58 11.32 8.57
C SER A 384 37.06 11.24 8.19
N ARG A 385 37.37 10.93 6.92
CA ARG A 385 38.74 10.86 6.41
C ARG A 385 39.36 12.26 6.43
N ARG A 386 40.67 12.35 6.66
CA ARG A 386 41.40 13.61 6.48
C ARG A 386 41.48 14.01 4.98
N PRO A 387 41.35 15.30 4.65
CA PRO A 387 41.54 15.78 3.28
C PRO A 387 42.96 15.49 2.79
N ARG A 388 43.09 15.12 1.51
CA ARG A 388 44.40 15.06 0.82
C ARG A 388 44.82 16.46 0.37
N GLU A 389 46.09 16.63 0.02
CA GLU A 389 46.66 17.94 -0.38
C GLU A 389 45.91 18.61 -1.55
N GLU A 390 45.36 17.82 -2.47
CA GLU A 390 44.60 18.32 -3.63
C GLU A 390 43.07 18.37 -3.42
N GLU A 391 42.58 18.02 -2.23
CA GLU A 391 41.14 17.96 -1.95
C GLU A 391 40.65 19.17 -1.16
N ASN A 392 39.75 19.94 -1.77
CA ASN A 392 39.07 21.03 -1.10
C ASN A 392 37.77 20.56 -0.43
N ASN A 393 37.52 21.09 0.78
CA ASN A 393 36.28 20.84 1.51
C ASN A 393 35.06 21.37 0.73
N GLY A 394 34.01 20.56 0.63
CA GLY A 394 32.77 20.93 -0.05
C GLY A 394 32.80 20.74 -1.57
N GLN A 395 33.90 20.27 -2.15
CA GLN A 395 33.98 19.97 -3.58
C GLN A 395 33.66 18.50 -3.87
N ASN A 396 34.54 17.59 -3.47
CA ASN A 396 34.33 16.14 -3.64
C ASN A 396 33.76 15.50 -2.38
N TYR A 397 34.16 16.01 -1.22
CA TYR A 397 33.71 15.57 0.10
C TYR A 397 33.60 16.76 1.05
N CYS A 398 32.66 16.67 1.98
CA CYS A 398 32.63 17.47 3.18
C CYS A 398 33.37 16.72 4.29
N PHE A 399 34.50 17.26 4.74
CA PHE A 399 35.35 16.64 5.75
C PHE A 399 34.89 17.06 7.15
N VAL A 400 34.55 16.09 7.98
CA VAL A 400 34.07 16.29 9.36
C VAL A 400 34.81 15.36 10.31
N THR A 401 34.76 15.61 11.62
CA THR A 401 35.37 14.67 12.58
C THR A 401 34.53 13.39 12.69
N ARG A 402 35.16 12.29 13.09
CA ARG A 402 34.45 11.00 13.27
C ARG A 402 33.39 11.14 14.36
N GLU A 403 33.71 11.82 15.45
CA GLU A 403 32.82 12.04 16.59
C GLU A 403 31.57 12.82 16.20
N GLU A 404 31.72 13.89 15.40
CA GLU A 404 30.57 14.65 14.88
C GLU A 404 29.71 13.81 13.95
N MET A 405 30.35 13.05 13.04
CA MET A 405 29.64 12.18 12.11
C MET A 405 28.85 11.09 12.84
N GLU A 406 29.43 10.41 13.83
CA GLU A 406 28.75 9.41 14.65
C GLU A 406 27.58 10.01 15.46
N LYS A 407 27.75 11.24 15.98
CA LYS A 407 26.68 11.96 16.67
C LYS A 407 25.51 12.26 15.74
N ASP A 408 25.77 12.74 14.54
CA ASP A 408 24.74 13.04 13.54
C ASP A 408 24.07 11.77 12.99
N ILE A 409 24.83 10.67 12.83
CA ILE A 409 24.28 9.33 12.49
C ILE A 409 23.29 8.88 13.58
N LYS A 410 23.66 8.97 14.86
CA LYS A 410 22.76 8.62 15.98
C LYS A 410 21.50 9.48 16.03
N LYS A 411 21.55 10.70 15.51
CA LYS A 411 20.41 11.61 15.37
C LYS A 411 19.56 11.38 14.12
N GLY A 412 19.91 10.39 13.27
CA GLY A 412 19.16 10.09 12.05
C GLY A 412 19.31 11.14 10.94
N ARG A 413 20.39 11.94 10.94
CA ARG A 413 20.61 13.00 9.93
C ARG A 413 21.20 12.51 8.61
N TYR A 414 21.66 11.27 8.59
CA TYR A 414 22.25 10.63 7.40
C TYR A 414 21.21 9.73 6.74
N LEU A 415 21.03 9.92 5.44
CA LEU A 415 20.21 9.04 4.61
C LEU A 415 20.84 7.64 4.53
N GLU A 416 22.14 7.61 4.23
CA GLU A 416 22.95 6.40 4.23
C GLU A 416 24.34 6.74 4.76
N HIS A 417 24.95 5.76 5.42
CA HIS A 417 26.32 5.85 5.89
C HIS A 417 26.96 4.46 5.87
N GLY A 418 28.28 4.44 5.73
CA GLY A 418 29.09 3.23 5.71
C GLY A 418 30.51 3.51 6.14
N GLU A 419 31.22 2.44 6.50
CA GLU A 419 32.62 2.50 6.87
C GLU A 419 33.47 1.87 5.77
N TYR A 420 34.51 2.57 5.34
CA TYR A 420 35.47 2.09 4.36
C TYR A 420 36.87 2.53 4.78
N ASP A 421 37.79 1.56 4.87
CA ASP A 421 39.19 1.80 5.26
C ASP A 421 39.31 2.58 6.59
N GLY A 422 38.53 2.17 7.60
CA GLY A 422 38.48 2.79 8.94
C GLY A 422 37.86 4.18 9.00
N ASN A 423 37.35 4.71 7.89
CA ASN A 423 36.73 6.02 7.80
C ASN A 423 35.24 5.92 7.48
N LEU A 424 34.45 6.81 8.07
CA LEU A 424 33.02 6.92 7.80
C LEU A 424 32.79 7.75 6.52
N TYR A 425 31.77 7.34 5.77
CA TYR A 425 31.26 8.04 4.59
C TYR A 425 29.74 8.05 4.65
N GLY A 426 29.09 9.11 4.19
CA GLY A 426 27.64 9.17 4.19
C GLY A 426 27.06 10.42 3.52
N THR A 427 25.77 10.35 3.21
CA THR A 427 25.02 11.44 2.58
C THR A 427 24.02 11.99 3.60
N LYS A 428 24.10 13.29 3.91
CA LYS A 428 23.14 13.94 4.81
C LYS A 428 21.82 14.20 4.10
N ILE A 429 20.73 14.15 4.86
CA ILE A 429 19.38 14.48 4.37
C ILE A 429 19.30 15.97 4.03
N ASP A 430 19.88 16.85 4.87
CA ASP A 430 19.91 18.30 4.65
C ASP A 430 20.51 18.70 3.29
N SER A 431 21.55 17.98 2.83
CA SER A 431 22.14 18.23 1.51
C SER A 431 21.17 17.97 0.36
N ILE A 432 20.19 17.09 0.54
CA ILE A 432 19.12 16.86 -0.44
C ILE A 432 18.21 18.08 -0.47
N HIS A 433 17.81 18.59 0.70
CA HIS A 433 16.98 19.80 0.82
C HIS A 433 17.65 21.03 0.23
N GLU A 434 18.96 21.20 0.40
CA GLU A 434 19.72 22.29 -0.21
C GLU A 434 19.63 22.28 -1.75
N VAL A 435 19.73 21.11 -2.38
CA VAL A 435 19.59 21.01 -3.84
C VAL A 435 18.16 21.31 -4.27
N VAL A 436 17.17 20.79 -3.54
CA VAL A 436 15.75 20.98 -3.83
C VAL A 436 15.33 22.45 -3.64
N SER A 437 15.83 23.14 -2.61
CA SER A 437 15.53 24.54 -2.35
C SER A 437 16.10 25.49 -3.40
N MET A 438 17.16 25.08 -4.11
CA MET A 438 17.69 25.76 -5.29
C MET A 438 16.84 25.55 -6.55
N GLY A 439 15.68 24.88 -6.46
CA GLY A 439 14.79 24.61 -7.59
C GLY A 439 15.29 23.50 -8.53
N ARG A 440 16.26 22.69 -8.08
CA ARG A 440 16.87 21.61 -8.87
C ARG A 440 16.38 20.25 -8.40
N THR A 441 16.28 19.31 -9.33
CA THR A 441 16.06 17.89 -9.02
C THR A 441 17.37 17.30 -8.52
N CYS A 442 17.34 16.77 -7.29
CA CYS A 442 18.52 16.16 -6.67
C CYS A 442 18.72 14.73 -7.19
N ILE A 443 19.84 14.48 -7.88
CA ILE A 443 20.22 13.16 -8.37
C ILE A 443 21.00 12.40 -7.30
N LEU A 444 20.45 11.26 -6.89
CA LEU A 444 20.96 10.40 -5.83
C LEU A 444 21.41 9.04 -6.40
N ASP A 445 22.66 8.68 -6.14
CA ASP A 445 23.24 7.36 -6.33
C ASP A 445 23.34 6.74 -4.93
N VAL A 446 22.36 5.90 -4.57
CA VAL A 446 22.21 5.38 -3.19
C VAL A 446 21.91 3.88 -3.20
N ASN A 447 22.07 3.23 -2.05
CA ASN A 447 21.66 1.84 -1.87
C ASN A 447 20.11 1.71 -1.92
N PRO A 448 19.55 0.61 -2.48
CA PRO A 448 18.10 0.37 -2.45
C PRO A 448 17.43 0.53 -1.07
N GLN A 449 18.15 0.27 0.03
CA GLN A 449 17.65 0.46 1.39
C GLN A 449 17.23 1.90 1.70
N ALA A 450 17.86 2.89 1.07
CA ALA A 450 17.54 4.30 1.23
C ALA A 450 16.11 4.65 0.76
N LEU A 451 15.52 3.83 -0.11
CA LEU A 451 14.17 4.06 -0.66
C LEU A 451 13.08 4.08 0.42
N LYS A 452 13.30 3.41 1.57
CA LYS A 452 12.36 3.44 2.70
C LYS A 452 12.22 4.83 3.32
N VAL A 453 13.30 5.60 3.29
CA VAL A 453 13.32 6.99 3.78
C VAL A 453 12.86 7.93 2.68
N LEU A 454 13.24 7.64 1.43
CA LEU A 454 13.00 8.54 0.30
C LEU A 454 11.62 8.42 -0.35
N LYS A 455 10.89 7.31 -0.22
CA LYS A 455 9.57 7.13 -0.86
C LYS A 455 8.46 7.85 -0.09
N THR A 456 8.56 9.17 0.02
CA THR A 456 7.64 10.04 0.75
C THR A 456 7.31 11.31 -0.05
N ALA A 457 6.26 12.01 0.37
CA ALA A 457 5.85 13.32 -0.18
C ALA A 457 6.96 14.39 -0.04
N GLU A 458 7.84 14.20 0.94
CA GLU A 458 8.97 15.09 1.19
C GLU A 458 9.97 15.09 0.03
N PHE A 459 10.34 13.91 -0.47
CA PHE A 459 11.36 13.75 -1.51
C PHE A 459 10.80 13.47 -2.90
N MET A 460 9.52 13.08 -3.03
CA MET A 460 8.82 12.76 -4.29
C MET A 460 9.75 12.13 -5.34
N PRO A 461 10.31 10.94 -5.07
CA PRO A 461 11.34 10.38 -5.90
C PRO A 461 10.80 9.88 -7.24
N PHE A 462 11.62 9.99 -8.27
CA PHE A 462 11.52 9.16 -9.47
C PHE A 462 12.64 8.12 -9.44
N VAL A 463 12.28 6.84 -9.31
CA VAL A 463 13.23 5.76 -9.04
C VAL A 463 13.55 5.02 -10.33
N VAL A 464 14.79 5.15 -10.78
CA VAL A 464 15.29 4.45 -11.97
C VAL A 464 16.26 3.35 -11.55
N PHE A 465 15.89 2.11 -11.88
CA PHE A 465 16.77 0.96 -11.73
C PHE A 465 17.63 0.76 -12.97
N ILE A 466 18.94 0.87 -12.79
CA ILE A 466 19.95 0.57 -13.81
C ILE A 466 20.35 -0.90 -13.66
N ALA A 467 19.80 -1.74 -14.53
CA ALA A 467 20.06 -3.16 -14.55
C ALA A 467 21.38 -3.46 -15.28
N ALA A 468 22.14 -4.40 -14.73
CA ALA A 468 23.29 -4.96 -15.42
C ALA A 468 22.82 -5.70 -16.70
N PRO A 469 23.57 -5.58 -17.81
CA PRO A 469 23.35 -6.41 -18.98
C PRO A 469 23.81 -7.85 -18.69
N GLU A 470 23.68 -8.72 -19.68
CA GLU A 470 24.23 -10.08 -19.60
C GLU A 470 25.75 -10.06 -19.37
N LEU A 471 26.27 -11.11 -18.73
CA LEU A 471 27.68 -11.18 -18.32
C LEU A 471 28.65 -10.95 -19.49
N ASP A 472 28.36 -11.53 -20.65
CA ASP A 472 29.21 -11.42 -21.83
C ASP A 472 29.23 -9.99 -22.39
N THR A 473 28.08 -9.33 -22.41
CA THR A 473 27.95 -7.91 -22.78
C THR A 473 28.67 -7.02 -21.78
N LEU A 474 28.50 -7.26 -20.48
CA LEU A 474 29.19 -6.49 -19.43
C LEU A 474 30.71 -6.63 -19.55
N ARG A 475 31.20 -7.84 -19.86
CA ARG A 475 32.62 -8.11 -20.11
C ARG A 475 33.13 -7.35 -21.33
N ALA A 476 32.39 -7.38 -22.44
CA ALA A 476 32.76 -6.65 -23.65
C ALA A 476 32.82 -5.13 -23.42
N MET A 477 31.84 -4.58 -22.69
CA MET A 477 31.82 -3.17 -22.30
C MET A 477 33.02 -2.81 -21.42
N HIS A 478 33.32 -3.60 -20.38
CA HIS A 478 34.47 -3.35 -19.51
C HIS A 478 35.78 -3.39 -20.29
N LYS A 479 35.95 -4.39 -21.17
CA LYS A 479 37.11 -4.48 -22.07
C LYS A 479 37.24 -3.23 -22.94
N ALA A 480 36.16 -2.77 -23.57
CA ALA A 480 36.18 -1.57 -24.41
C ALA A 480 36.58 -0.30 -23.63
N VAL A 481 36.09 -0.15 -22.39
CA VAL A 481 36.43 1.00 -21.53
C VAL A 481 37.91 0.96 -21.09
N VAL A 482 38.46 -0.23 -20.84
CA VAL A 482 39.88 -0.43 -20.55
C VAL A 482 40.73 -0.14 -21.78
N ASP A 483 40.36 -0.70 -22.94
CA ASP A 483 41.08 -0.53 -24.21
C ASP A 483 41.07 0.95 -24.66
N ALA A 484 40.00 1.70 -24.35
CA ALA A 484 39.90 3.14 -24.59
C ALA A 484 40.60 4.00 -23.53
N GLY A 485 41.20 3.41 -22.48
CA GLY A 485 41.93 4.12 -21.44
C GLY A 485 41.06 4.96 -20.48
N LEU A 486 39.73 4.77 -20.48
CA LEU A 486 38.81 5.49 -19.61
C LEU A 486 38.81 4.97 -18.16
N THR A 487 39.34 3.76 -17.93
CA THR A 487 39.51 3.20 -16.58
C THR A 487 40.82 2.46 -16.45
N THR A 488 41.49 2.65 -15.31
CA THR A 488 42.67 1.88 -14.91
C THR A 488 42.30 0.65 -14.06
N LYS A 489 41.02 0.55 -13.65
CA LYS A 489 40.55 -0.56 -12.80
C LYS A 489 40.20 -1.78 -13.65
N LEU A 490 41.07 -2.78 -13.60
CA LEU A 490 40.80 -4.11 -14.15
C LEU A 490 39.85 -4.86 -13.21
N LEU A 491 38.64 -5.15 -13.69
CA LEU A 491 37.68 -5.99 -12.99
C LEU A 491 37.94 -7.45 -13.36
N THR A 492 37.88 -8.34 -12.37
CA THR A 492 37.97 -9.77 -12.63
C THR A 492 36.64 -10.32 -13.15
N GLU A 493 36.68 -11.48 -13.83
CA GLU A 493 35.47 -12.28 -14.16
C GLU A 493 34.49 -12.39 -12.98
N ASN A 494 35.03 -12.65 -11.79
CA ASN A 494 34.25 -12.82 -10.57
C ASN A 494 33.56 -11.51 -10.14
N ASP A 495 34.19 -10.36 -10.37
CA ASP A 495 33.60 -9.05 -10.06
C ASP A 495 32.45 -8.73 -11.02
N LEU A 496 32.61 -9.02 -12.32
CA LEU A 496 31.56 -8.84 -13.31
C LEU A 496 30.35 -9.75 -13.00
N LYS A 497 30.61 -11.01 -12.66
CA LYS A 497 29.57 -11.94 -12.24
C LYS A 497 28.82 -11.45 -11.00
N LYS A 498 29.54 -10.96 -9.98
CA LYS A 498 28.94 -10.35 -8.78
C LYS A 498 28.03 -9.17 -9.13
N THR A 499 28.43 -8.31 -10.09
CA THR A 499 27.59 -7.20 -10.53
C THR A 499 26.28 -7.69 -11.17
N VAL A 500 26.33 -8.72 -12.00
CA VAL A 500 25.12 -9.32 -12.62
C VAL A 500 24.22 -9.98 -11.56
N ASP A 501 24.81 -10.79 -10.68
CA ASP A 501 24.07 -11.49 -9.61
C ASP A 501 23.42 -10.49 -8.64
N GLU A 502 24.14 -9.44 -8.24
CA GLU A 502 23.61 -8.39 -7.36
C GLU A 502 22.52 -7.57 -8.06
N SER A 503 22.68 -7.26 -9.35
CA SER A 503 21.64 -6.60 -10.14
C SER A 503 20.34 -7.41 -10.15
N ALA A 504 20.44 -8.73 -10.40
CA ALA A 504 19.28 -9.61 -10.37
C ALA A 504 18.63 -9.68 -8.97
N ARG A 505 19.45 -9.69 -7.91
CA ARG A 505 18.97 -9.67 -6.52
C ARG A 505 18.24 -8.38 -6.18
N ILE A 506 18.80 -7.23 -6.51
CA ILE A 506 18.17 -5.92 -6.30
C ILE A 506 16.85 -5.85 -7.06
N ARG A 507 16.81 -6.30 -8.32
CA ARG A 507 15.58 -6.35 -9.11
C ARG A 507 14.50 -7.20 -8.44
N ARG A 508 14.83 -8.41 -7.97
CA ARG A 508 13.85 -9.28 -7.29
C ARG A 508 13.31 -8.64 -6.01
N ALA A 509 14.18 -8.05 -5.19
CA ALA A 509 13.81 -7.50 -3.90
C ALA A 509 13.06 -6.15 -3.98
N TYR A 510 13.47 -5.25 -4.89
CA TYR A 510 13.01 -3.85 -4.88
C TYR A 510 12.22 -3.44 -6.12
N SER A 511 11.89 -4.35 -7.05
CA SER A 511 11.21 -3.95 -8.29
C SER A 511 9.87 -3.25 -8.12
N HIS A 512 9.23 -3.33 -6.96
CA HIS A 512 7.99 -2.61 -6.67
C HIS A 512 8.22 -1.11 -6.43
N TYR A 513 9.44 -0.71 -6.03
CA TYR A 513 9.81 0.69 -5.87
C TYR A 513 10.18 1.41 -7.18
N PHE A 514 10.45 0.68 -8.26
CA PHE A 514 10.99 1.28 -9.48
C PHE A 514 9.88 1.89 -10.35
N ASP A 515 10.11 3.11 -10.80
CA ASP A 515 9.29 3.75 -11.84
C ASP A 515 9.76 3.34 -13.23
N LEU A 516 11.08 3.17 -13.40
CA LEU A 516 11.71 2.81 -14.67
C LEU A 516 12.83 1.79 -14.46
N THR A 517 12.99 0.87 -15.41
CA THR A 517 14.15 -0.03 -15.48
C THR A 517 14.87 0.17 -16.81
N ILE A 518 16.17 0.44 -16.75
CA ILE A 518 17.05 0.60 -17.92
C ILE A 518 18.13 -0.48 -17.84
N VAL A 519 18.22 -1.35 -18.84
CA VAL A 519 19.36 -2.25 -18.99
C VAL A 519 20.51 -1.44 -19.60
N ASN A 520 21.64 -1.38 -18.91
CA ASN A 520 22.81 -0.63 -19.38
C ASN A 520 23.76 -1.53 -20.17
N ASP A 521 23.36 -1.89 -21.39
CA ASP A 521 24.19 -2.59 -22.39
C ASP A 521 24.99 -1.62 -23.28
N ASN A 522 24.62 -0.35 -23.28
CA ASN A 522 25.33 0.74 -23.94
C ASN A 522 25.06 2.06 -23.19
N LEU A 523 26.14 2.76 -22.81
CA LEU A 523 26.04 3.94 -21.95
C LEU A 523 25.28 5.09 -22.60
N ASP A 524 25.45 5.30 -23.91
CA ASP A 524 24.77 6.37 -24.65
C ASP A 524 23.27 6.09 -24.77
N LYS A 525 22.90 4.89 -25.21
CA LYS A 525 21.48 4.49 -25.29
C LYS A 525 20.79 4.49 -23.94
N ALA A 526 21.49 4.07 -22.88
CA ALA A 526 20.98 4.13 -21.52
C ALA A 526 20.79 5.57 -21.04
N PHE A 527 21.71 6.46 -21.41
CA PHE A 527 21.60 7.89 -21.13
C PHE A 527 20.43 8.54 -21.87
N ASP A 528 20.27 8.28 -23.17
CA ASP A 528 19.17 8.85 -23.96
C ASP A 528 17.80 8.44 -23.41
N LYS A 529 17.66 7.16 -23.01
CA LYS A 529 16.45 6.66 -22.34
C LYS A 529 16.19 7.36 -21.00
N LEU A 530 17.24 7.56 -20.20
CA LEU A 530 17.14 8.25 -18.91
C LEU A 530 16.75 9.71 -19.10
N GLN A 531 17.39 10.41 -20.03
CA GLN A 531 17.09 11.79 -20.36
C GLN A 531 15.65 11.94 -20.83
N GLN A 532 15.23 11.14 -21.82
CA GLN A 532 13.85 11.16 -22.31
C GLN A 532 12.83 10.92 -21.19
N ALA A 533 13.07 9.93 -20.33
CA ALA A 533 12.17 9.62 -19.24
C ALA A 533 12.03 10.79 -18.26
N VAL A 534 13.13 11.49 -17.96
CA VAL A 534 13.09 12.63 -17.04
C VAL A 534 12.48 13.86 -17.69
N GLU A 535 12.71 14.09 -18.99
CA GLU A 535 12.06 15.17 -19.76
C GLU A 535 10.53 15.02 -19.77
N VAL A 536 10.02 13.79 -19.97
CA VAL A 536 8.59 13.49 -19.95
C VAL A 536 7.92 13.92 -18.64
N LEU A 537 8.62 13.83 -17.50
CA LEU A 537 8.06 14.25 -16.20
C LEU A 537 7.70 15.74 -16.19
N PHE A 538 8.43 16.58 -16.94
CA PHE A 538 8.16 18.01 -17.00
C PHE A 538 6.98 18.35 -17.92
N THR A 539 6.68 17.50 -18.90
CA THR A 539 5.71 17.82 -19.96
C THR A 539 4.40 17.05 -19.83
N GLU A 540 4.41 15.86 -19.24
CA GLU A 540 3.26 14.98 -19.17
C GLU A 540 2.70 14.85 -17.74
N PRO A 541 1.37 14.66 -17.58
CA PRO A 541 0.77 14.35 -16.30
C PRO A 541 1.33 13.06 -15.70
N GLN A 542 1.49 13.03 -14.37
CA GLN A 542 2.14 11.93 -13.67
C GLN A 542 1.20 11.25 -12.69
N TRP A 543 1.34 9.93 -12.55
CA TRP A 543 0.70 9.18 -11.48
C TRP A 543 1.66 9.08 -10.29
N VAL A 544 1.21 9.57 -9.14
CA VAL A 544 1.95 9.53 -7.87
C VAL A 544 1.11 8.86 -6.79
N PRO A 545 1.73 8.28 -5.74
CA PRO A 545 1.00 7.80 -4.58
C PRO A 545 0.05 8.87 -4.01
N VAL A 546 -1.17 8.47 -3.65
CA VAL A 546 -2.17 9.36 -3.03
C VAL A 546 -1.61 10.04 -1.77
N SER A 547 -0.81 9.33 -0.99
CA SER A 547 -0.14 9.84 0.22
C SER A 547 0.88 10.95 -0.02
N TRP A 548 1.17 11.30 -1.27
CA TRP A 548 2.02 12.44 -1.60
C TRP A 548 1.22 13.70 -1.92
N VAL A 549 -0.09 13.58 -2.10
CA VAL A 549 -0.98 14.65 -2.51
C VAL A 549 -1.92 15.06 -1.37
N TYR A 550 -2.45 14.08 -0.63
CA TYR A 550 -3.45 14.28 0.42
C TYR A 550 -2.88 14.08 1.82
#